data_AF-A0A377YZ45-F1
#
_entry.id   AF-A0A377YZ45-F1
#
_cell.length_a   1.000
_cell.length_b   1.000
_cell.length_c   1.000
_cell.angle_alpha   90.00
_cell.angle_beta   90.00
_cell.angle_gamma   90.00
#
_symmetry.space_group_name_H-M   'P 1'
#
loop_
_entity.id
_entity.type
_entity.pdbx_description
1 polymer ?
#
loop_
_entity_poly.entity_id
_entity_poly.type
_entity_poly.pdbx_seq_one_letter_code
_entity_poly.pdbx_strand_id
1 'polypeptide(L)'
;MLPDSQRGFAPVIHGIARSTAQVSIKQNGYEIHQSTVPPGPFAINDLYAASSGGDLQVTIKENDGTRQVFSVPWSTVPVLQREGYTRYALTAGEYRSGNVQQEEPKFFQGTVLHGLPTGWTIYGGAQLAERYRAVNLGMGKNMGDFGALSLDITQANATLSDYSDHQGQSIRFLYNKALNDVGTNIQLVGYRYSTKGYYNFADTAYRRMSGYDVQTQDGVIQVKPKFTDYYNLTWNKRGKVQVNVTQQLDVLPRFI
;
A
#
# COMPACT_ATOMS: atom_id res chain seq x y z
N MET A 1 0.54 -22.01 17.40
CA MET A 1 1.11 -21.50 16.14
C MET A 1 0.07 -20.56 15.53
N LEU A 2 0.47 -19.36 15.10
CA LEU A 2 -0.45 -18.41 14.47
C LEU A 2 -0.80 -18.91 13.05
N PRO A 3 -2.05 -18.73 12.58
CA PRO A 3 -2.44 -18.99 11.19
C PRO A 3 -1.55 -18.25 10.20
N ASP A 4 -1.36 -18.80 9.00
CA ASP A 4 -0.46 -18.21 7.99
C ASP A 4 -0.93 -16.83 7.50
N SER A 5 -2.23 -16.53 7.60
CA SER A 5 -2.79 -15.19 7.37
C SER A 5 -2.37 -14.14 8.42
N GLN A 6 -1.79 -14.56 9.55
CA GLN A 6 -1.32 -13.69 10.62
C GLN A 6 0.22 -13.62 10.70
N ARG A 7 0.94 -14.20 9.73
CA ARG A 7 2.41 -14.07 9.63
C ARG A 7 2.76 -12.86 8.76
N GLY A 8 3.52 -11.92 9.31
CA GLY A 8 3.83 -10.65 8.67
C GLY A 8 2.82 -9.55 9.02
N PHE A 9 3.06 -8.33 8.54
CA PHE A 9 2.14 -7.21 8.78
C PHE A 9 1.14 -7.11 7.62
N ALA A 10 -0.16 -7.16 7.93
CA ALA A 10 -1.23 -6.76 7.04
C ALA A 10 -2.13 -5.74 7.77
N PRO A 11 -2.54 -4.63 7.13
CA PRO A 11 -3.36 -3.61 7.77
C PRO A 11 -4.76 -4.16 8.09
N VAL A 12 -5.27 -3.88 9.29
CA VAL A 12 -6.67 -4.18 9.64
C VAL A 12 -7.58 -3.12 9.01
N ILE A 13 -8.48 -3.55 8.12
CA ILE A 13 -9.41 -2.65 7.45
C ILE A 13 -10.63 -2.45 8.34
N HIS A 14 -10.91 -1.20 8.70
CA HIS A 14 -12.10 -0.82 9.44
C HIS A 14 -13.09 -0.14 8.50
N GLY A 15 -14.38 -0.44 8.65
CA GLY A 15 -15.44 0.17 7.87
C GLY A 15 -16.78 0.10 8.59
N ILE A 16 -17.78 0.81 8.06
CA ILE A 16 -19.17 0.75 8.54
C ILE A 16 -20.05 0.39 7.35
N ALA A 17 -20.76 -0.73 7.47
CA ALA A 17 -21.79 -1.14 6.51
C ALA A 17 -23.15 -0.62 6.99
N ARG A 18 -23.95 -0.04 6.06
CA ARG A 18 -25.30 0.46 6.37
C ARG A 18 -26.34 -0.66 6.38
N SER A 19 -26.08 -1.71 5.61
CA SER A 19 -26.92 -2.90 5.46
C SER A 19 -26.05 -4.16 5.46
N THR A 20 -26.65 -5.32 5.18
CA THR A 20 -25.87 -6.51 4.88
C THR A 20 -25.10 -6.25 3.58
N ALA A 21 -23.78 -6.14 3.69
CA ALA A 21 -22.93 -5.68 2.60
C ALA A 21 -21.88 -6.73 2.22
N GLN A 22 -21.51 -6.74 0.95
CA GLN A 22 -20.40 -7.51 0.42
C GLN A 22 -19.16 -6.63 0.36
N VAL A 23 -18.11 -7.02 1.09
CA VAL A 23 -16.81 -6.33 1.10
C VAL A 23 -15.86 -7.08 0.18
N SER A 24 -15.32 -6.38 -0.82
CA SER A 24 -14.30 -6.87 -1.76
C SER A 24 -13.04 -6.03 -1.59
N ILE A 25 -11.89 -6.69 -1.46
CA ILE A 25 -10.59 -6.05 -1.30
C ILE A 25 -9.71 -6.48 -2.46
N LYS A 26 -9.17 -5.48 -3.16
CA LYS A 26 -8.23 -5.68 -4.27
C LYS A 26 -6.87 -5.12 -3.95
N GLN A 27 -5.82 -5.79 -4.42
CA GLN A 27 -4.46 -5.29 -4.40
C GLN A 27 -3.85 -5.48 -5.78
N ASN A 28 -3.27 -4.40 -6.33
CA ASN A 28 -2.69 -4.41 -7.68
C ASN A 28 -3.67 -4.95 -8.76
N GLY A 29 -4.96 -4.64 -8.64
CA GLY A 29 -6.02 -5.07 -9.57
C GLY A 29 -6.65 -6.44 -9.30
N TYR A 30 -5.98 -7.30 -8.53
CA TYR A 30 -6.48 -8.64 -8.20
C TYR A 30 -7.31 -8.63 -6.92
N GLU A 31 -8.43 -9.35 -6.89
CA GLU A 31 -9.22 -9.56 -5.68
C GLU A 31 -8.49 -10.53 -4.75
N ILE A 32 -8.15 -10.05 -3.55
CA ILE A 32 -7.40 -10.81 -2.55
C ILE A 32 -8.27 -11.28 -1.39
N HIS A 33 -9.44 -10.67 -1.20
CA HIS A 33 -10.39 -11.04 -0.15
C HIS A 33 -11.80 -10.62 -0.54
N GLN A 34 -12.78 -11.47 -0.25
CA GLN A 34 -14.20 -11.18 -0.43
C GLN A 34 -14.99 -11.82 0.71
N SER A 35 -15.78 -11.03 1.42
CA SER A 35 -16.61 -11.50 2.53
C SER A 35 -17.91 -10.71 2.64
N THR A 36 -18.92 -11.32 3.26
CA THR A 36 -20.20 -10.65 3.56
C THR A 36 -20.21 -10.25 5.02
N VAL A 37 -20.52 -8.99 5.30
CA VAL A 37 -20.55 -8.42 6.65
C VAL A 37 -21.99 -8.01 7.04
N PRO A 38 -22.37 -8.16 8.32
CA PRO A 38 -23.65 -7.65 8.81
C PRO A 38 -23.67 -6.11 8.84
N PRO A 39 -24.86 -5.49 8.96
CA PRO A 39 -24.97 -4.05 9.18
C PRO A 39 -24.23 -3.61 10.45
N GLY A 40 -23.48 -2.51 10.37
CA GLY A 40 -22.72 -1.94 11.47
C GLY A 40 -21.22 -1.84 11.22
N PRO A 41 -20.43 -1.47 12.25
CA PRO A 41 -18.98 -1.44 12.16
C PRO A 41 -18.40 -2.85 11.99
N PHE A 42 -17.42 -2.99 11.10
CA PHE A 42 -16.71 -4.24 10.88
C PHE A 42 -15.20 -4.00 10.81
N ALA A 43 -14.44 -5.05 11.08
CA ALA A 43 -13.00 -5.08 10.93
C ALA A 43 -12.56 -6.36 10.20
N ILE A 44 -11.75 -6.20 9.14
CA ILE A 44 -11.13 -7.32 8.41
C ILE A 44 -9.66 -7.39 8.83
N ASN A 45 -9.31 -8.46 9.55
CA ASN A 45 -8.01 -8.68 10.16
C ASN A 45 -7.32 -9.97 9.71
N ASP A 46 -7.87 -10.65 8.70
CA ASP A 46 -7.43 -11.96 8.20
C ASP A 46 -6.79 -11.88 6.79
N LEU A 47 -6.33 -10.69 6.40
CA LEU A 47 -5.59 -10.50 5.17
C LEU A 47 -4.20 -11.13 5.27
N TYR A 48 -3.85 -11.97 4.29
CA TYR A 48 -2.49 -12.48 4.15
C TYR A 48 -1.51 -11.33 3.91
N ALA A 49 -0.35 -11.39 4.56
CA ALA A 49 0.72 -10.42 4.33
C ALA A 49 1.27 -10.60 2.89
N ALA A 50 0.85 -9.73 1.97
CA ALA A 50 1.43 -9.70 0.64
C ALA A 50 2.85 -9.13 0.69
N SER A 51 3.79 -9.84 0.06
CA SER A 51 5.18 -9.41 -0.07
C SER A 51 5.38 -8.31 -1.13
N SER A 52 4.45 -8.19 -2.08
CA SER A 52 4.43 -7.13 -3.08
C SER A 52 3.62 -5.94 -2.55
N GLY A 53 4.28 -4.79 -2.42
CA GLY A 53 3.61 -3.55 -2.05
C GLY A 53 2.49 -3.17 -3.03
N GLY A 54 1.49 -2.48 -2.52
CA GLY A 54 0.37 -1.93 -3.28
C GLY A 54 -0.73 -1.45 -2.34
N ASP A 55 -1.33 -0.29 -2.59
CA ASP A 55 -2.50 0.17 -1.81
C ASP A 55 -3.65 -0.83 -2.00
N LEU A 56 -4.41 -1.09 -0.94
CA LEU A 56 -5.61 -1.94 -0.97
C LEU A 56 -6.80 -1.10 -1.43
N GLN A 57 -7.49 -1.51 -2.48
CA GLN A 57 -8.76 -0.91 -2.89
C GLN A 57 -9.89 -1.70 -2.23
N VAL A 58 -10.64 -1.06 -1.34
CA VAL A 58 -11.77 -1.66 -0.62
C VAL A 58 -13.06 -1.17 -1.25
N THR A 59 -13.92 -2.12 -1.61
CA THR A 59 -15.27 -1.87 -2.13
C THR A 59 -16.29 -2.51 -1.20
N ILE A 60 -17.15 -1.70 -0.60
CA ILE A 60 -18.31 -2.16 0.18
C ILE A 60 -19.53 -2.01 -0.73
N LYS A 61 -20.17 -3.13 -1.10
CA LYS A 61 -21.41 -3.16 -1.87
C LYS A 61 -22.57 -3.48 -0.95
N GLU A 62 -23.41 -2.48 -0.71
CA GLU A 62 -24.60 -2.57 0.12
C GLU A 62 -25.73 -3.34 -0.61
N ASN A 63 -26.74 -3.81 0.14
CA ASN A 63 -27.84 -4.60 -0.42
C ASN A 63 -28.74 -3.79 -1.38
N ASP A 64 -28.81 -2.46 -1.20
CA ASP A 64 -29.50 -1.55 -2.11
C ASP A 64 -28.73 -1.28 -3.42
N GLY A 65 -27.54 -1.89 -3.56
CA GLY A 65 -26.67 -1.75 -4.72
C GLY A 65 -25.74 -0.53 -4.66
N THR A 66 -25.83 0.31 -3.63
CA THR A 66 -24.88 1.39 -3.41
C THR A 66 -23.49 0.84 -3.09
N ARG A 67 -22.45 1.55 -3.52
CA ARG A 67 -21.06 1.13 -3.34
C ARG A 67 -20.25 2.23 -2.68
N GLN A 68 -19.47 1.86 -1.68
CA GLN A 68 -18.48 2.72 -1.06
C GLN A 68 -17.09 2.19 -1.45
N VAL A 69 -16.28 3.03 -2.09
CA VAL A 69 -14.93 2.66 -2.54
C VAL A 69 -13.91 3.56 -1.86
N PHE A 70 -12.92 2.97 -1.20
CA PHE A 70 -11.83 3.70 -0.58
C PHE A 70 -10.52 2.90 -0.65
N SER A 71 -9.39 3.59 -0.70
CA SER A 71 -8.07 2.94 -0.72
C SER A 71 -7.43 2.96 0.66
N VAL A 72 -7.17 1.78 1.21
CA VAL A 72 -6.39 1.60 2.44
C VAL A 72 -4.93 1.43 2.06
N PRO A 73 -4.03 2.30 2.52
CA PRO A 73 -2.60 2.15 2.25
C PRO A 73 -2.08 0.89 2.91
N TRP A 74 -1.27 0.11 2.21
CA TRP A 74 -0.49 -0.95 2.85
C TRP A 74 0.58 -0.30 3.73
N SER A 75 0.27 -0.12 5.03
CA SER A 75 1.22 0.44 6.00
C SER A 75 2.45 -0.43 6.06
N THR A 76 3.61 0.18 5.92
CA THR A 76 4.89 -0.51 6.10
C THR A 76 5.50 0.01 7.38
N VAL A 77 5.79 -0.90 8.32
CA VAL A 77 6.55 -0.63 9.54
C VAL A 77 7.92 -0.03 9.15
N PRO A 78 8.56 0.81 9.98
CA PRO A 78 9.90 1.31 9.72
C PRO A 78 10.85 0.22 9.24
N VAL A 79 11.61 0.56 8.19
CA VAL A 79 12.45 -0.37 7.44
C VAL A 79 13.75 -0.60 8.22
N LEU A 80 13.66 -1.43 9.27
CA LEU A 80 14.79 -1.76 10.15
C LEU A 80 15.28 -3.18 9.89
N GLN A 81 16.60 -3.37 10.00
CA GLN A 81 17.28 -4.66 9.94
C GLN A 81 18.11 -4.85 11.21
N ARG A 82 18.30 -6.10 11.63
CA ARG A 82 19.22 -6.42 12.73
C ARG A 82 20.65 -6.08 12.32
N GLU A 83 21.46 -5.67 13.28
CA GLU A 83 22.88 -5.36 13.08
C GLU A 83 23.61 -6.53 12.38
N GLY A 84 24.35 -6.21 11.31
CA GLY A 84 25.08 -7.18 10.50
C GLY A 84 24.24 -7.92 9.46
N TYR A 85 22.91 -7.78 9.46
CA TYR A 85 22.04 -8.43 8.49
C TYR A 85 21.86 -7.55 7.24
N THR A 86 22.05 -8.18 6.09
CA THR A 86 21.76 -7.58 4.78
C THR A 86 20.59 -8.30 4.14
N ARG A 87 19.56 -7.55 3.76
CA ARG A 87 18.47 -8.04 2.92
C ARG A 87 18.56 -7.40 1.56
N TYR A 88 18.60 -8.21 0.51
CA TYR A 88 18.57 -7.73 -0.86
C TYR A 88 17.49 -8.45 -1.66
N ALA A 89 16.94 -7.78 -2.65
CA ALA A 89 16.02 -8.38 -3.62
C ALA A 89 16.32 -7.81 -5.00
N LEU A 90 16.42 -8.71 -5.98
CA LEU A 90 16.60 -8.39 -7.38
C LEU A 90 15.46 -9.03 -8.16
N THR A 91 14.78 -8.23 -8.98
CA THR A 91 13.63 -8.65 -9.78
C THR A 91 13.82 -8.13 -11.20
N ALA A 92 13.61 -8.99 -12.19
CA ALA A 92 13.57 -8.61 -13.59
C ALA A 92 12.40 -9.35 -14.25
N GLY A 93 11.59 -8.65 -15.02
CA GLY A 93 10.42 -9.24 -15.64
C GLY A 93 9.52 -8.22 -16.32
N GLU A 94 8.28 -8.62 -16.58
CA GLU A 94 7.25 -7.77 -17.16
C GLU A 94 6.25 -7.38 -16.08
N TYR A 95 5.85 -6.12 -16.09
CA TYR A 95 4.83 -5.62 -15.17
C TYR A 95 3.48 -6.24 -15.54
N ARG A 96 2.79 -6.83 -14.57
CA ARG A 96 1.45 -7.41 -14.76
C ARG A 96 0.52 -6.92 -13.66
N SER A 97 -0.50 -6.16 -14.05
CA SER A 97 -1.52 -5.65 -13.12
C SER A 97 -2.89 -6.32 -13.29
N GLY A 98 -3.08 -7.13 -14.33
CA GLY A 98 -4.40 -7.67 -14.67
C GLY A 98 -5.39 -6.61 -15.18
N ASN A 99 -4.95 -5.37 -15.37
CA ASN A 99 -5.77 -4.29 -15.91
C ASN A 99 -5.51 -4.11 -17.41
N VAL A 100 -6.56 -4.26 -18.22
CA VAL A 100 -6.53 -4.10 -19.69
C VAL A 100 -6.10 -2.71 -20.16
N GLN A 101 -6.14 -1.70 -19.29
CA GLN A 101 -5.74 -0.33 -19.59
C GLN A 101 -4.27 -0.04 -19.31
N GLN A 102 -3.57 -1.00 -18.70
CA GLN A 102 -2.14 -0.93 -18.46
C GLN A 102 -1.39 -1.83 -19.44
N GLU A 103 -0.24 -1.35 -19.90
CA GLU A 103 0.76 -2.10 -20.65
C GLU A 103 1.53 -3.01 -19.71
N GLU A 104 2.27 -3.94 -20.30
CA GLU A 104 3.13 -4.88 -19.56
C GLU A 104 4.62 -4.54 -19.80
N PRO A 105 5.11 -3.34 -19.40
CA PRO A 105 6.48 -2.96 -19.67
C PRO A 105 7.47 -3.85 -18.93
N LYS A 106 8.61 -4.13 -19.60
CA LYS A 106 9.76 -4.78 -18.97
C LYS A 106 10.39 -3.85 -17.95
N PHE A 107 10.75 -4.41 -16.80
CA PHE A 107 11.40 -3.67 -15.74
C PHE A 107 12.46 -4.50 -15.03
N PHE A 108 13.38 -3.78 -14.40
CA PHE A 108 14.35 -4.27 -13.46
C PHE A 108 14.21 -3.49 -12.16
N GLN A 109 14.26 -4.19 -11.03
CA GLN A 109 14.21 -3.59 -9.70
C GLN A 109 15.24 -4.25 -8.80
N GLY A 110 16.03 -3.42 -8.13
CA GLY A 110 16.97 -3.86 -7.11
C GLY A 110 16.76 -3.09 -5.81
N THR A 111 16.77 -3.79 -4.69
CA THR A 111 16.68 -3.18 -3.36
C THR A 111 17.71 -3.82 -2.43
N VAL A 112 18.27 -3.02 -1.55
CA VAL A 112 19.24 -3.45 -0.53
C VAL A 112 18.99 -2.71 0.77
N LEU A 113 19.03 -3.45 1.87
CA LEU A 113 18.89 -2.96 3.22
C LEU A 113 20.02 -3.58 4.04
N HIS A 114 20.68 -2.78 4.88
CA HIS A 114 21.75 -3.26 5.73
C HIS A 114 21.61 -2.69 7.15
N GLY A 115 21.61 -3.58 8.14
CA GLY A 115 21.57 -3.22 9.55
C GLY A 115 22.97 -2.87 10.06
N LEU A 116 23.12 -1.64 10.53
CA LEU A 116 24.35 -1.10 11.10
C LEU A 116 24.33 -1.20 12.64
N PRO A 117 25.50 -1.01 13.28
CA PRO A 117 25.57 -0.97 14.74
C PRO A 117 24.67 0.08 15.37
N THR A 118 24.34 -0.12 16.65
CA THR A 118 23.53 0.80 17.47
C THR A 118 22.11 1.04 16.94
N GLY A 119 21.55 0.02 16.26
CA GLY A 119 20.16 0.02 15.81
C GLY A 119 19.89 0.86 14.56
N TRP A 120 20.94 1.25 13.83
CA TRP A 120 20.78 1.92 12.54
C TRP A 120 20.49 0.92 11.42
N THR A 121 19.80 1.37 10.39
CA THR A 121 19.62 0.63 9.15
C THR A 121 19.71 1.60 8.01
N ILE A 122 20.52 1.30 7.00
CA ILE A 122 20.53 2.04 5.74
C ILE A 122 19.88 1.19 4.67
N TYR A 123 19.18 1.82 3.75
CA TYR A 123 18.56 1.11 2.65
C TYR A 123 18.49 1.98 1.41
N GLY A 124 18.32 1.31 0.28
CA GLY A 124 18.12 1.96 -0.99
C GLY A 124 17.68 0.98 -2.04
N GLY A 125 17.37 1.52 -3.21
CA GLY A 125 16.99 0.71 -4.34
C GLY A 125 16.93 1.52 -5.61
N ALA A 126 16.85 0.80 -6.72
CA ALA A 126 16.63 1.39 -8.02
C ALA A 126 15.59 0.58 -8.78
N GLN A 127 14.79 1.28 -9.58
CA GLN A 127 13.84 0.69 -10.50
C GLN A 127 14.04 1.31 -11.87
N LEU A 128 14.19 0.45 -12.88
CA LEU A 128 14.51 0.82 -14.24
C LEU A 128 13.52 0.13 -15.18
N ALA A 129 12.89 0.92 -16.04
CA ALA A 129 12.05 0.49 -17.13
C ALA A 129 12.25 1.46 -18.30
N GLU A 130 11.67 1.15 -19.45
CA GLU A 130 11.80 1.96 -20.66
C GLU A 130 11.30 3.41 -20.45
N ARG A 131 10.13 3.56 -19.81
CA ARG A 131 9.46 4.85 -19.53
C ARG A 131 9.56 5.30 -18.07
N TYR A 132 10.37 4.64 -17.25
CA TYR A 132 10.46 4.94 -15.82
C TYR A 132 11.81 4.64 -15.22
N ARG A 133 12.35 5.58 -14.46
CA ARG A 133 13.58 5.38 -13.68
C ARG A 133 13.42 6.00 -12.31
N ALA A 134 13.66 5.22 -11.27
CA ALA A 134 13.64 5.71 -9.90
C ALA A 134 14.82 5.21 -9.10
N VAL A 135 15.30 6.06 -8.18
CA VAL A 135 16.33 5.73 -7.20
C VAL A 135 15.82 6.15 -5.83
N ASN A 136 15.96 5.26 -4.85
CA ASN A 136 15.58 5.47 -3.46
C ASN A 136 16.79 5.34 -2.56
N LEU A 137 16.88 6.22 -1.57
CA LEU A 137 17.85 6.17 -0.48
C LEU A 137 17.14 6.50 0.82
N GLY A 138 17.44 5.75 1.87
CA GLY A 138 16.83 5.91 3.17
C GLY A 138 17.66 5.38 4.31
N MET A 139 17.26 5.79 5.50
CA MET A 139 17.83 5.30 6.75
C MET A 139 16.75 5.19 7.81
N GLY A 140 16.96 4.30 8.76
CA GLY A 140 16.15 4.16 9.95
C GLY A 140 17.00 3.95 11.19
N LYS A 141 16.41 4.28 12.33
CA LYS A 141 17.00 4.07 13.65
C LYS A 141 15.97 3.46 14.58
N ASN A 142 16.37 2.38 15.23
CA ASN A 142 15.69 1.89 16.42
C ASN A 142 16.19 2.67 17.63
N MET A 143 15.30 3.40 18.30
CA MET A 143 15.61 4.22 19.48
C MET A 143 15.13 3.55 20.78
N GLY A 144 14.75 2.27 20.75
CA GLY A 144 14.28 1.54 21.92
C GLY A 144 12.98 2.13 22.46
N ASP A 145 13.01 2.65 23.69
CA ASP A 145 11.84 3.19 24.40
C ASP A 145 11.19 4.39 23.70
N PHE A 146 11.96 5.11 22.87
CA PHE A 146 11.46 6.21 22.05
C PHE A 146 10.83 5.75 20.73
N GLY A 147 10.84 4.44 20.44
CA GLY A 147 10.28 3.84 19.24
C GLY A 147 11.29 3.69 18.10
N ALA A 148 10.77 3.49 16.89
CA ALA A 148 11.53 3.32 15.67
C ALA A 148 11.18 4.42 14.66
N LEU A 149 12.19 4.92 13.95
CA LEU A 149 12.04 5.93 12.92
C LEU A 149 12.69 5.49 11.62
N SER A 150 12.10 5.82 10.47
CA SER A 150 12.78 5.79 9.18
C SER A 150 12.41 6.97 8.29
N LEU A 151 13.37 7.41 7.49
CA LEU A 151 13.22 8.46 6.49
C LEU A 151 13.84 8.00 5.18
N ASP A 152 13.12 8.18 4.08
CA ASP A 152 13.64 7.93 2.74
C ASP A 152 13.20 8.98 1.73
N ILE A 153 14.03 9.14 0.70
CA ILE A 153 13.78 9.97 -0.46
C ILE A 153 13.87 9.11 -1.72
N THR A 154 12.88 9.29 -2.60
CA THR A 154 12.85 8.67 -3.92
C THR A 154 12.86 9.76 -4.97
N GLN A 155 13.86 9.73 -5.85
CA GLN A 155 13.89 10.51 -7.08
C GLN A 155 13.31 9.63 -8.21
N ALA A 156 12.35 10.15 -8.96
CA ALA A 156 11.74 9.46 -10.09
C ALA A 156 11.72 10.35 -11.33
N ASN A 157 12.02 9.74 -12.48
CA ASN A 157 11.84 10.30 -13.82
C ASN A 157 10.87 9.37 -14.55
N ALA A 158 9.77 9.94 -15.05
CA ALA A 158 8.66 9.20 -15.64
C ALA A 158 8.25 9.83 -16.97
N THR A 159 8.06 8.99 -17.98
CA THR A 159 7.44 9.39 -19.25
C THR A 159 6.02 8.84 -19.26
N LEU A 160 5.02 9.72 -19.34
CA LEU A 160 3.61 9.34 -19.31
C LEU A 160 3.11 8.91 -20.70
N SER A 161 1.85 8.44 -20.78
CA SER A 161 1.24 7.94 -22.02
C SER A 161 1.10 9.00 -23.11
N ASP A 162 1.14 10.29 -22.76
CA ASP A 162 1.15 11.42 -23.70
C ASP A 162 2.56 11.82 -24.16
N TYR A 163 3.57 11.01 -23.82
CA TYR A 163 4.99 11.26 -24.08
C TYR A 163 5.56 12.49 -23.37
N SER A 164 4.88 13.00 -22.34
CA SER A 164 5.44 14.05 -21.49
C SER A 164 6.41 13.47 -20.45
N ASP A 165 7.56 14.13 -20.28
CA ASP A 165 8.56 13.78 -19.28
C ASP A 165 8.32 14.56 -17.98
N HIS A 166 8.31 13.83 -16.86
CA HIS A 166 8.13 14.38 -15.53
C HIS A 166 9.25 13.93 -14.61
N GLN A 167 9.74 14.89 -13.83
CA GLN A 167 10.73 14.66 -12.79
C GLN A 167 10.13 15.03 -11.44
N GLY A 168 10.31 14.16 -10.46
CA GLY A 168 9.81 14.43 -9.13
C GLY A 168 10.49 13.66 -8.03
N GLN A 169 10.29 14.16 -6.82
CA GLN A 169 10.78 13.58 -5.58
C GLN A 169 9.61 13.19 -4.68
N SER A 170 9.79 12.11 -3.93
CA SER A 170 8.92 11.72 -2.83
C SER A 170 9.76 11.53 -1.58
N ILE A 171 9.35 12.17 -0.49
CA ILE A 171 9.95 12.00 0.83
C ILE A 171 8.96 11.24 1.69
N ARG A 172 9.43 10.21 2.38
CA ARG A 172 8.64 9.41 3.31
C ARG A 172 9.29 9.41 4.68
N PHE A 173 8.47 9.63 5.69
CA PHE A 173 8.78 9.53 7.11
C PHE A 173 7.88 8.46 7.72
N LEU A 174 8.45 7.55 8.49
CA LEU A 174 7.72 6.52 9.24
C LEU A 174 8.20 6.53 10.68
N TYR A 175 7.26 6.54 11.61
CA TYR A 175 7.49 6.43 13.03
C TYR A 175 6.61 5.33 13.61
N ASN A 176 7.15 4.54 14.53
CA ASN A 176 6.42 3.49 15.25
C ASN A 176 6.81 3.57 16.73
N LYS A 177 5.83 3.45 17.64
CA LYS A 177 6.08 3.35 19.07
C LYS A 177 5.11 2.39 19.74
N ALA A 178 5.65 1.34 20.35
CA ALA A 178 4.88 0.52 21.28
C ALA A 178 4.84 1.20 22.66
N LEU A 179 3.65 1.49 23.21
CA LEU A 179 3.47 2.01 24.57
C LEU A 179 2.89 0.88 25.44
N ASN A 180 3.75 -0.07 25.79
CA ASN A 180 3.34 -1.28 26.50
C ASN A 180 2.73 -0.99 27.88
N ASP A 181 3.17 0.09 28.55
CA ASP A 181 2.75 0.42 29.93
C ASP A 181 1.28 0.86 30.07
N VAL A 182 0.64 1.24 28.96
CA VAL A 182 -0.78 1.70 28.91
C VAL A 182 -1.65 0.81 28.00
N GLY A 183 -1.17 -0.39 27.66
CA GLY A 183 -1.88 -1.32 26.74
C GLY A 183 -2.15 -0.73 25.35
N THR A 184 -1.46 0.37 25.00
CA THR A 184 -1.69 1.13 23.76
C THR A 184 -0.50 0.93 22.83
N ASN A 185 -0.77 0.53 21.59
CA ASN A 185 0.26 0.38 20.57
C ASN A 185 0.04 1.44 19.48
N ILE A 186 0.94 2.44 19.40
CA ILE A 186 0.98 3.37 18.27
C ILE A 186 1.75 2.68 17.15
N GLN A 187 1.01 1.92 16.35
CA GLN A 187 1.58 0.97 15.42
C GLN A 187 2.20 1.63 14.19
N LEU A 188 1.75 2.83 13.78
CA LEU A 188 2.41 3.58 12.72
C LEU A 188 1.93 5.03 12.63
N VAL A 189 2.86 5.98 12.56
CA VAL A 189 2.65 7.33 12.01
C VAL A 189 3.51 7.46 10.75
N GLY A 190 2.87 7.51 9.59
CA GLY A 190 3.52 7.66 8.30
C GLY A 190 3.14 8.97 7.64
N TYR A 191 4.13 9.69 7.14
CA TYR A 191 3.92 10.86 6.29
C TYR A 191 4.68 10.70 5.00
N ARG A 192 4.01 10.86 3.87
CA ARG A 192 4.62 10.93 2.55
C ARG A 192 4.24 12.22 1.88
N TYR A 193 5.24 12.93 1.37
CA TYR A 193 5.08 14.10 0.53
C TYR A 193 5.70 13.83 -0.83
N SER A 194 4.98 14.15 -1.90
CA SER A 194 5.42 13.96 -3.27
C SER A 194 5.24 15.25 -4.06
N THR A 195 6.30 15.65 -4.77
CA THR A 195 6.26 16.80 -5.69
C THR A 195 5.30 16.57 -6.85
N LYS A 196 4.91 17.65 -7.55
CA LYS A 196 3.96 17.58 -8.66
C LYS A 196 4.40 16.63 -9.80
N GLY A 197 5.69 16.55 -10.09
CA GLY A 197 6.23 15.68 -11.14
C GLY A 197 6.58 14.27 -10.67
N TYR A 198 6.22 13.89 -9.44
CA TYR A 198 6.48 12.54 -8.94
C TYR A 198 5.37 11.59 -9.38
N TYR A 199 5.78 10.54 -10.08
CA TYR A 199 4.93 9.44 -10.53
C TYR A 199 5.51 8.11 -10.05
N ASN A 200 4.64 7.12 -9.83
CA ASN A 200 5.05 5.76 -9.56
C ASN A 200 5.24 5.00 -10.89
N PHE A 201 5.96 3.88 -10.86
CA PHE A 201 6.13 3.03 -12.03
C PHE A 201 4.78 2.59 -12.64
N ALA A 202 3.82 2.21 -11.80
CA ALA A 202 2.48 1.80 -12.24
C ALA A 202 1.73 2.91 -13.00
N ASP A 203 2.02 4.19 -12.73
CA ASP A 203 1.40 5.32 -13.41
C ASP A 203 1.85 5.39 -14.88
N THR A 204 3.11 5.03 -15.15
CA THR A 204 3.68 5.01 -16.52
C THR A 204 3.20 3.82 -17.36
N ALA A 205 2.64 2.80 -16.71
CA ALA A 205 2.11 1.63 -17.42
C ALA A 205 0.75 1.92 -18.07
N TYR A 206 0.04 2.99 -17.71
CA TYR A 206 -1.24 3.30 -18.34
C TYR A 206 -1.08 3.61 -19.84
N ARG A 207 -2.05 3.16 -20.64
CA ARG A 207 -2.12 3.45 -22.09
C ARG A 207 -2.63 4.85 -22.41
N ARG A 208 -3.29 5.53 -21.46
CA ARG A 208 -3.93 6.83 -21.65
C ARG A 208 -3.74 7.68 -20.39
N MET A 209 -3.86 9.02 -20.53
CA MET A 209 -3.73 9.96 -19.42
C MET A 209 -4.92 9.96 -18.44
N SER A 210 -6.08 9.51 -18.91
CA SER A 210 -7.26 9.27 -18.11
C SER A 210 -8.11 8.18 -18.75
N GLY A 211 -8.86 7.47 -17.93
CA GLY A 211 -9.68 6.36 -18.38
C GLY A 211 -10.55 5.81 -17.25
N TYR A 212 -11.41 4.87 -17.62
CA TYR A 212 -12.26 4.13 -16.69
C TYR A 212 -11.81 2.68 -16.69
N ASP A 213 -11.50 2.08 -15.55
CA ASP A 213 -11.25 0.65 -15.52
C ASP A 213 -12.54 -0.10 -15.83
N VAL A 214 -12.59 -0.77 -16.98
CA VAL A 214 -13.74 -1.58 -17.40
C VAL A 214 -13.44 -3.04 -17.08
N GLN A 215 -14.15 -3.57 -16.08
CA GLN A 215 -14.18 -5.01 -15.82
C GLN A 215 -15.03 -5.69 -16.88
N THR A 216 -14.45 -6.60 -17.66
CA THR A 216 -15.22 -7.59 -18.44
C THR A 216 -15.16 -8.92 -17.70
N GLN A 217 -16.28 -9.34 -17.13
CA GLN A 217 -16.52 -10.75 -16.77
C GLN A 217 -17.10 -11.45 -18.00
N ASP A 218 -16.70 -12.70 -18.19
CA ASP A 218 -16.94 -13.56 -19.35
C ASP A 218 -18.36 -13.52 -19.94
N GLY A 219 -18.45 -13.40 -21.29
CA GLY A 219 -19.67 -13.58 -22.09
C GLY A 219 -20.20 -12.32 -22.78
N VAL A 220 -20.84 -12.49 -23.94
CA VAL A 220 -21.46 -11.39 -24.73
C VAL A 220 -22.72 -10.90 -24.01
N ILE A 221 -22.56 -9.96 -23.09
CA ILE A 221 -23.65 -9.15 -22.56
C ILE A 221 -23.20 -7.70 -22.65
N GLN A 222 -24.02 -6.83 -23.25
CA GLN A 222 -23.79 -5.39 -23.25
C GLN A 222 -23.88 -4.86 -21.82
N VAL A 223 -22.75 -4.80 -21.12
CA VAL A 223 -22.64 -4.18 -19.81
C VAL A 223 -22.57 -2.66 -20.03
N LYS A 224 -23.63 -1.94 -19.70
CA LYS A 224 -23.56 -0.48 -19.50
C LYS A 224 -22.47 -0.21 -18.46
N PRO A 225 -21.36 0.47 -18.79
CA PRO A 225 -20.27 0.70 -17.84
C PRO A 225 -20.80 1.50 -16.64
N LYS A 226 -20.67 0.95 -15.43
CA LYS A 226 -20.98 1.66 -14.18
C LYS A 226 -19.70 2.37 -13.70
N PHE A 227 -19.80 3.69 -13.58
CA PHE A 227 -18.73 4.64 -13.29
C PHE A 227 -18.23 4.57 -11.84
N THR A 228 -17.16 3.83 -11.53
CA THR A 228 -16.53 3.88 -10.19
C THR A 228 -15.00 3.87 -10.16
N ASP A 229 -14.31 3.57 -11.27
CA ASP A 229 -12.85 3.42 -11.29
C ASP A 229 -12.22 4.39 -12.31
N TYR A 230 -12.26 5.68 -12.01
CA TYR A 230 -11.66 6.74 -12.83
C TYR A 230 -10.25 7.06 -12.34
N TYR A 231 -9.25 7.01 -13.23
CA TYR A 231 -7.91 7.52 -12.96
C TYR A 231 -7.63 8.78 -13.80
N ASN A 232 -6.82 9.67 -13.24
CA ASN A 232 -6.36 10.87 -13.91
C ASN A 232 -4.93 11.20 -13.50
N LEU A 233 -3.99 11.00 -14.43
CA LEU A 233 -2.55 11.23 -14.21
C LEU A 233 -2.20 12.72 -14.14
N THR A 234 -3.12 13.63 -14.45
CA THR A 234 -2.92 15.09 -14.39
C THR A 234 -2.95 15.61 -12.95
N TRP A 235 -3.65 14.92 -12.05
CA TRP A 235 -3.88 15.35 -10.66
C TRP A 235 -3.49 14.25 -9.67
N ASN A 236 -2.18 14.03 -9.52
CA ASN A 236 -1.66 13.10 -8.52
C ASN A 236 -1.78 13.64 -7.08
N LYS A 237 -2.15 12.76 -6.15
CA LYS A 237 -2.16 13.06 -4.70
C LYS A 237 -0.74 13.39 -4.23
N ARG A 238 -0.59 14.56 -3.61
CA ARG A 238 0.73 15.15 -3.26
C ARG A 238 1.15 14.89 -1.81
N GLY A 239 0.22 14.52 -0.96
CA GLY A 239 0.46 14.29 0.45
C GLY A 239 -0.40 13.14 0.95
N LYS A 240 0.20 12.28 1.77
CA LYS A 240 -0.47 11.14 2.40
C LYS A 240 -0.03 11.07 3.85
N VAL A 241 -0.98 11.25 4.76
CA VAL A 241 -0.80 11.03 6.20
C VAL A 241 -1.48 9.71 6.53
N GLN A 242 -0.80 8.87 7.31
CA GLN A 242 -1.35 7.64 7.83
C GLN A 242 -1.06 7.54 9.32
N VAL A 243 -2.09 7.24 10.10
CA VAL A 243 -1.97 6.97 11.52
C VAL A 243 -2.71 5.68 11.82
N ASN A 244 -2.03 4.72 12.44
CA ASN A 244 -2.63 3.50 12.95
C ASN A 244 -2.38 3.44 14.47
N VAL A 245 -3.47 3.39 15.22
CA VAL A 245 -3.47 3.24 16.68
C VAL A 245 -4.29 2.00 17.01
N THR A 246 -3.68 1.07 17.74
CA THR A 246 -4.37 -0.12 18.25
C THR A 246 -4.26 -0.10 19.77
N GLN A 247 -5.38 -0.19 20.49
CA GLN A 247 -5.40 -0.33 21.94
C GLN A 247 -5.96 -1.69 22.29
N GLN A 248 -5.21 -2.46 23.08
CA GLN A 248 -5.71 -3.71 23.63
C GLN A 248 -6.48 -3.37 24.90
N LEU A 249 -7.80 -3.55 24.85
CA LEU A 249 -8.63 -3.46 26.06
C LEU A 249 -8.48 -4.78 26.81
N ASP A 250 -7.88 -4.74 28.00
CA ASP A 250 -7.92 -5.89 28.89
C ASP A 250 -9.37 -6.24 29.21
N VAL A 251 -9.69 -7.51 29.04
CA VAL A 251 -10.97 -8.07 29.47
C VAL A 251 -10.98 -7.97 31.00
N LEU A 252 -11.94 -7.23 31.54
CA LEU A 252 -12.19 -7.11 32.97
C LEU A 252 -12.02 -8.47 33.69
N PRO A 253 -11.40 -8.52 34.88
CA PRO A 253 -11.34 -9.75 35.64
C PRO A 253 -12.77 -10.21 35.91
N ARG A 254 -13.10 -11.43 35.45
CA ARG A 254 -14.31 -12.12 35.91
C ARG A 254 -14.13 -12.36 37.41
N PHE A 255 -14.79 -11.53 38.21
CA PHE A 255 -15.09 -11.88 39.59
C PHE A 255 -16.13 -13.00 39.55
N ILE A 256 -15.74 -14.19 40.03
CA ILE A 256 -16.62 -15.18 40.65
C ILE A 256 -16.08 -15.37 42.06
#